data_AF-A0A9J5YRV0-F1
#
_entry.id   AF-A0A9J5YRV0-F1
#
_cell.length_a   1.000
_cell.length_b   1.000
_cell.length_c   1.000
_cell.angle_alpha   90.00
_cell.angle_beta   90.00
_cell.angle_gamma   90.00
#
_symmetry.space_group_name_H-M   'P 1'
#
loop_
_entity.id
_entity.type
_entity.pdbx_description
1 polymer ?
#
loop_
_entity_poly.entity_id
_entity_poly.type
_entity_poly.pdbx_seq_one_letter_code
_entity_poly.pdbx_strand_id
1 'polypeptide(L)'
;MAEENHQLKIDLISDEIREIAYKGQQATIYQIGDEVEVASQVLGFIGSYLHATILYPVGALHYKVQYKTLVTDDETAPLQETVRVSEVRPVPPTLPSEARSMVTYDIVDVYDKEAWWFGVITGEDEENYHVYFPTTGEHVAYSTDKLRFHQEWSNGQWIFPSLGRIDFL
;
A
#
# COMPACT_ATOMS: atom_id res chain seq x y z
N MET A 1 -6.32 -31.10 -0.86
CA MET A 1 -7.68 -30.63 -1.21
C MET A 1 -8.02 -29.25 -0.63
N ALA A 2 -8.47 -29.09 0.63
CA ALA A 2 -8.86 -27.77 1.15
C ALA A 2 -7.67 -26.82 1.39
N GLU A 3 -6.65 -27.31 2.10
CA GLU A 3 -5.39 -26.60 2.33
C GLU A 3 -4.66 -26.25 1.03
N GLU A 4 -4.61 -27.22 0.11
CA GLU A 4 -4.03 -27.05 -1.22
C GLU A 4 -4.76 -25.98 -2.04
N ASN A 5 -6.09 -25.89 -1.93
CA ASN A 5 -6.87 -24.84 -2.56
C ASN A 5 -6.67 -23.47 -1.88
N HIS A 6 -6.46 -23.44 -0.56
CA HIS A 6 -6.09 -22.23 0.16
C HIS A 6 -4.74 -21.69 -0.32
N GLN A 7 -3.71 -22.54 -0.33
CA GLN A 7 -2.37 -22.16 -0.79
C GLN A 7 -2.39 -21.68 -2.24
N LEU A 8 -3.06 -22.39 -3.14
CA LEU A 8 -3.17 -21.98 -4.56
C LEU A 8 -3.82 -20.60 -4.73
N LYS A 9 -4.81 -20.25 -3.91
CA LYS A 9 -5.44 -18.92 -3.93
C LYS A 9 -4.50 -17.84 -3.41
N ILE A 10 -3.81 -18.12 -2.30
CA ILE A 10 -2.82 -17.20 -1.74
C ILE A 10 -1.68 -16.97 -2.74
N ASP A 11 -1.21 -18.01 -3.43
CA ASP A 11 -0.17 -17.90 -4.45
C ASP A 11 -0.63 -17.01 -5.62
N LEU A 12 -1.85 -17.23 -6.14
CA LEU A 12 -2.40 -16.40 -7.22
C LEU A 12 -2.54 -14.93 -6.83
N ILE A 13 -3.05 -14.65 -5.63
CA ILE A 13 -3.16 -13.29 -5.10
C ILE A 13 -1.77 -12.69 -4.87
N SER A 14 -0.83 -13.49 -4.37
CA SER A 14 0.55 -13.07 -4.13
C SER A 14 1.26 -12.64 -5.41
N ASP A 15 0.99 -13.33 -6.52
CA ASP A 15 1.51 -12.95 -7.83
C ASP A 15 0.91 -11.63 -8.30
N GLU A 16 -0.40 -11.38 -8.12
CA GLU A 16 -1.00 -10.07 -8.43
C GLU A 16 -0.38 -8.95 -7.56
N ILE A 17 -0.23 -9.18 -6.26
CA ILE A 17 0.38 -8.23 -5.34
C ILE A 17 1.80 -7.89 -5.78
N ARG A 18 2.61 -8.87 -6.19
CA ARG A 18 3.96 -8.62 -6.71
C ARG A 18 3.89 -7.80 -8.00
N GLU A 19 3.12 -8.22 -8.98
CA GLU A 19 2.98 -7.47 -10.24
C GLU A 19 2.58 -6.01 -9.99
N ILE A 20 1.69 -5.78 -9.02
CA ILE A 20 1.28 -4.43 -8.62
C ILE A 20 2.40 -3.69 -7.88
N ALA A 21 3.04 -4.28 -6.88
CA ALA A 21 4.04 -3.60 -6.05
C ALA A 21 5.31 -3.20 -6.83
N TYR A 22 5.70 -4.02 -7.81
CA TYR A 22 6.87 -3.80 -8.65
C TYR A 22 6.57 -2.87 -9.86
N LYS A 23 5.31 -2.54 -10.13
CA LYS A 23 4.97 -1.59 -11.19
C LYS A 23 5.13 -0.15 -10.70
N GLY A 24 5.51 0.74 -11.62
CA GLY A 24 5.49 2.18 -11.36
C GLY A 24 4.06 2.74 -11.31
N GLN A 25 3.85 3.74 -10.47
CA GLN A 25 2.62 4.53 -10.42
C GLN A 25 2.41 5.30 -11.73
N GLN A 26 1.14 5.46 -12.12
CA GLN A 26 0.81 6.23 -13.30
C GLN A 26 1.07 7.71 -13.08
N ALA A 27 1.72 8.35 -14.05
CA ALA A 27 2.07 9.75 -13.98
C ALA A 27 0.82 10.63 -13.76
N THR A 28 0.83 11.35 -12.65
CA THR A 28 -0.13 12.39 -12.28
C THR A 28 0.66 13.66 -12.01
N ILE A 29 0.12 14.82 -12.39
CA ILE A 29 0.80 16.09 -12.13
C ILE A 29 0.33 16.61 -10.77
N TYR A 30 1.24 16.63 -9.81
CA TYR A 30 1.00 17.18 -8.48
C TYR A 30 1.50 18.62 -8.35
N GLN A 31 0.82 19.38 -7.50
CA GLN A 31 1.16 20.74 -7.11
C GLN A 31 1.92 20.77 -5.78
N ILE A 32 2.58 21.90 -5.51
CA ILE A 32 3.22 22.15 -4.22
C ILE A 32 2.14 22.13 -3.13
N GLY A 33 2.39 21.38 -2.05
CA GLY A 33 1.46 21.21 -0.94
C GLY A 33 0.49 20.03 -1.10
N ASP A 34 0.45 19.36 -2.26
CA ASP A 34 -0.38 18.16 -2.42
C ASP A 34 0.08 17.04 -1.49
N GLU A 35 -0.89 16.38 -0.87
CA GLU A 35 -0.72 15.20 -0.05
C GLU A 35 -0.71 13.95 -0.93
N VAL A 36 0.32 13.12 -0.76
CA VAL A 36 0.58 11.96 -1.61
C VAL A 36 1.05 10.77 -0.78
N GLU A 37 1.01 9.59 -1.39
CA GLU A 37 1.72 8.41 -0.92
C GLU A 37 2.88 8.10 -1.87
N VAL A 38 4.06 7.84 -1.31
CA VAL A 38 5.25 7.38 -2.02
C VAL A 38 5.32 5.86 -1.92
N ALA A 39 5.20 5.18 -3.06
CA ALA A 39 5.41 3.75 -3.21
C ALA A 39 6.91 3.45 -3.33
N SER A 40 7.49 2.82 -2.30
CA SER A 40 8.93 2.55 -2.31
C SER A 40 9.30 1.47 -3.33
N GLN A 41 10.39 1.70 -4.06
CA GLN A 41 11.00 0.75 -5.01
C GLN A 41 12.35 0.23 -4.50
N VAL A 42 12.66 0.47 -3.22
CA VAL A 42 13.88 0.00 -2.57
C VAL A 42 13.64 -1.43 -2.07
N LEU A 43 14.55 -2.35 -2.38
CA LEU A 43 14.47 -3.73 -1.90
C LEU A 43 14.30 -3.78 -0.38
N GLY A 44 13.33 -4.59 0.08
CA GLY A 44 12.94 -4.64 1.50
C GLY A 44 11.82 -3.66 1.89
N PHE A 45 11.54 -2.66 1.05
CA PHE A 45 10.43 -1.71 1.23
C PHE A 45 9.41 -1.76 0.08
N ILE A 46 9.62 -2.61 -0.92
CA ILE A 46 8.67 -2.80 -2.03
C ILE A 46 7.33 -3.28 -1.49
N GLY A 47 6.25 -2.60 -1.89
CA GLY A 47 4.91 -2.82 -1.35
C GLY A 47 4.57 -1.93 -0.15
N SER A 48 5.45 -1.00 0.23
CA SER A 48 5.14 0.04 1.22
C SER A 48 4.74 1.36 0.57
N TYR A 49 3.79 2.05 1.20
CA TYR A 49 3.33 3.39 0.84
C TYR A 49 3.51 4.34 2.02
N LEU A 50 4.33 5.37 1.83
CA LEU A 50 4.63 6.36 2.86
C LEU A 50 3.93 7.68 2.58
N HIS A 51 3.24 8.23 3.59
CA HIS A 51 2.57 9.52 3.47
C HIS A 51 3.60 10.64 3.36
N ALA A 52 3.50 11.45 2.31
CA ALA A 52 4.34 12.62 2.09
C ALA A 52 3.56 13.83 1.56
N THR A 53 4.22 14.99 1.56
CA THR A 53 3.75 16.22 0.93
C THR A 53 4.72 16.64 -0.18
N ILE A 54 4.19 17.08 -1.32
CA ILE A 54 4.98 17.60 -2.44
C ILE A 54 5.54 18.98 -2.06
N LEU A 55 6.87 19.14 -2.10
CA LEU A 55 7.51 20.43 -1.87
C LEU A 55 7.71 21.21 -3.17
N TYR A 56 8.28 20.57 -4.19
CA TYR A 56 8.49 21.15 -5.52
C TYR A 56 8.93 20.09 -6.54
N PRO A 57 8.65 20.30 -7.84
CA PRO A 57 9.21 19.45 -8.90
C PRO A 57 10.72 19.63 -9.03
N VAL A 58 11.41 18.54 -9.35
CA VAL A 58 12.85 18.51 -9.63
C VAL A 58 13.04 17.99 -11.05
N GLY A 59 13.10 18.92 -12.01
CA GLY A 59 13.05 18.58 -13.43
C GLY A 59 11.69 17.99 -13.84
N ALA A 60 11.68 17.19 -14.91
CA ALA A 60 10.43 16.66 -15.49
C ALA A 60 9.95 15.34 -14.87
N LEU A 61 10.82 14.61 -14.15
CA LEU A 61 10.57 13.22 -13.76
C LEU A 61 10.71 12.96 -12.26
N HIS A 62 10.92 13.99 -11.45
CA HIS A 62 11.06 13.83 -9.99
C HIS A 62 10.33 14.92 -9.22
N TYR A 63 10.01 14.61 -7.97
CA TYR A 63 9.56 15.55 -6.96
C TYR A 63 10.51 15.52 -5.77
N LYS A 64 10.70 16.68 -5.13
CA LYS A 64 11.15 16.73 -3.75
C LYS A 64 9.90 16.58 -2.87
N VAL A 65 9.90 15.59 -1.99
CA VAL A 65 8.83 15.32 -1.04
C VAL A 65 9.33 15.46 0.40
N GLN A 66 8.41 15.71 1.32
CA GLN A 66 8.64 15.61 2.76
C GLN A 66 7.72 14.55 3.33
N TYR A 67 8.28 13.54 3.99
CA TYR A 67 7.49 12.50 4.65
C TYR A 67 6.83 13.07 5.93
N LYS A 68 5.65 12.56 6.27
CA LYS A 68 4.91 12.99 7.46
C LYS A 68 5.40 12.37 8.76
N THR A 69 5.80 11.12 8.68
CA THR A 69 6.13 10.29 9.85
C THR A 69 7.63 10.06 9.99
N LEU A 70 8.38 10.07 8.87
CA LEU A 70 9.82 9.86 8.90
C LEU A 70 10.60 11.14 9.24
N VAL A 71 11.67 10.97 10.01
CA VAL A 71 12.64 12.01 10.38
C VAL A 71 14.04 11.67 9.86
N THR A 72 14.95 12.64 9.90
CA THR A 72 16.37 12.43 9.62
C THR A 72 17.02 11.50 10.65
N ASP A 73 18.18 10.92 10.32
CA ASP A 73 18.91 10.00 11.22
C ASP A 73 19.26 10.62 12.59
N ASP A 74 19.40 11.94 12.65
CA ASP A 74 19.64 12.69 13.89
C ASP A 74 18.35 13.14 14.59
N GLU A 75 17.18 12.76 14.05
CA GLU A 75 15.83 13.07 14.51
C GLU A 75 15.52 14.59 14.63
N THR A 76 16.29 15.44 13.95
CA THR A 76 16.17 16.90 14.09
C THR A 76 15.16 17.53 13.14
N ALA A 77 14.81 16.86 12.03
CA ALA A 77 13.91 17.39 11.02
C ALA A 77 13.12 16.28 10.31
N PRO A 78 11.96 16.60 9.70
CA PRO A 78 11.26 15.67 8.81
C PRO A 78 12.14 15.25 7.64
N LEU A 79 12.08 13.97 7.28
CA LEU A 79 12.85 13.42 6.17
C LEU A 79 12.33 13.98 4.84
N GLN A 80 13.25 14.46 3.99
CA GLN A 80 12.94 14.91 2.64
C GLN A 80 13.74 14.15 1.59
N GLU A 81 13.08 13.64 0.56
CA GLU A 81 13.69 12.81 -0.47
C GLU A 81 13.33 13.30 -1.87
N THR A 82 14.19 13.00 -2.85
CA THR A 82 13.87 13.19 -4.26
C THR A 82 13.39 11.86 -4.83
N VAL A 83 12.10 11.78 -5.17
CA VAL A 83 11.43 10.56 -5.63
C VAL A 83 10.99 10.72 -7.08
N ARG A 84 10.86 9.61 -7.81
CA ARG A 84 10.40 9.61 -9.20
C ARG A 84 8.91 9.88 -9.27
N VAL A 85 8.45 10.51 -10.35
CA VAL A 85 7.00 10.68 -10.62
C VAL A 85 6.24 9.34 -10.62
N SER A 86 6.92 8.25 -11.02
CA SER A 86 6.38 6.89 -11.03
C SER A 86 6.38 6.20 -9.66
N GLU A 87 6.79 6.90 -8.60
CA GLU A 87 6.72 6.39 -7.22
C GLU A 87 5.61 7.10 -6.44
N VAL A 88 4.92 8.07 -7.03
CA VAL A 88 3.97 8.93 -6.32
C VAL A 88 2.55 8.67 -6.78
N ARG A 89 1.66 8.37 -5.84
CA ARG A 89 0.19 8.31 -6.04
C ARG A 89 -0.52 9.31 -5.10
N PRO A 90 -1.77 9.71 -5.38
CA PRO A 90 -2.53 10.50 -4.41
C PRO A 90 -2.74 9.70 -3.11
N VAL A 91 -3.22 10.35 -2.05
CA VAL A 91 -3.69 9.60 -0.87
C VAL A 91 -5.02 8.91 -1.21
N PRO A 92 -5.21 7.61 -0.92
CA PRO A 92 -6.46 6.91 -1.20
C PRO A 92 -7.61 7.47 -0.35
N PRO A 93 -8.84 7.48 -0.89
CA PRO A 93 -10.00 7.93 -0.15
C PRO A 93 -10.26 7.00 1.03
N THR A 94 -10.74 7.57 2.12
CA THR A 94 -11.26 6.79 3.25
C THR A 94 -12.58 6.16 2.82
N LEU A 95 -12.70 4.85 3.03
CA LEU A 95 -13.94 4.14 2.72
C LEU A 95 -15.02 4.45 3.77
N PRO A 96 -16.30 4.44 3.39
CA PRO A 96 -17.39 4.67 4.32
C PRO A 96 -17.40 3.65 5.46
N SER A 97 -17.94 4.03 6.62
CA SER A 97 -18.12 3.13 7.77
C SER A 97 -19.01 1.92 7.47
N GLU A 98 -19.83 2.00 6.43
CA GLU A 98 -20.71 0.93 5.96
C GLU A 98 -20.00 -0.08 5.04
N ALA A 99 -18.69 0.08 4.79
CA ALA A 99 -17.92 -0.93 4.08
C ALA A 99 -18.03 -2.28 4.79
N ARG A 100 -18.10 -3.37 4.01
CA ARG A 100 -18.14 -4.73 4.56
C ARG A 100 -16.91 -5.01 5.43
N SER A 101 -17.06 -5.89 6.40
CA SER A 101 -15.92 -6.45 7.13
C SER A 101 -14.94 -7.14 6.17
N MET A 102 -13.66 -7.07 6.53
CA MET A 102 -12.60 -7.81 5.84
C MET A 102 -12.73 -9.30 6.10
N VAL A 103 -12.29 -10.11 5.15
CA VAL A 103 -12.31 -11.58 5.22
C VAL A 103 -11.05 -12.16 4.60
N THR A 104 -10.83 -13.45 4.80
CA THR A 104 -9.76 -14.19 4.11
C THR A 104 -9.80 -13.95 2.60
N TYR A 105 -8.60 -13.79 2.02
CA TYR A 105 -8.31 -13.45 0.63
C TYR A 105 -8.55 -11.99 0.25
N ASP A 106 -8.96 -11.12 1.18
CA ASP A 106 -8.95 -9.69 0.91
C ASP A 106 -7.53 -9.17 0.81
N ILE A 107 -7.34 -8.28 -0.16
CA ILE A 107 -6.10 -7.57 -0.37
C ILE A 107 -6.17 -6.24 0.40
N VAL A 108 -5.18 -6.00 1.24
CA VAL A 108 -5.19 -4.95 2.25
C VAL A 108 -3.86 -4.19 2.28
N ASP A 109 -3.90 -2.98 2.81
CA ASP A 109 -2.71 -2.32 3.33
C ASP A 109 -2.74 -2.35 4.86
N VAL A 110 -1.61 -2.69 5.50
CA VAL A 110 -1.44 -2.69 6.95
C VAL A 110 -0.54 -1.52 7.37
N TYR A 111 -0.97 -0.71 8.33
CA TYR A 111 -0.13 0.33 8.88
C TYR A 111 0.85 -0.22 9.91
N ASP A 112 2.10 -0.40 9.52
CA ASP A 112 3.21 -0.84 10.38
C ASP A 112 4.51 -0.12 10.00
N LYS A 113 5.40 0.10 10.97
CA LYS A 113 6.70 0.79 10.77
C LYS A 113 6.57 2.07 9.92
N GLU A 114 5.57 2.90 10.26
CA GLU A 114 5.34 4.22 9.67
C GLU A 114 4.92 4.24 8.19
N ALA A 115 4.57 3.08 7.63
CA ALA A 115 4.10 2.92 6.26
C ALA A 115 2.86 2.03 6.17
N TRP A 116 2.15 2.12 5.04
CA TRP A 116 1.10 1.19 4.65
C TRP A 116 1.71 0.05 3.83
N TRP A 117 1.61 -1.20 4.30
CA TRP A 117 2.21 -2.37 3.70
C TRP A 117 1.17 -3.25 3.00
N PHE A 118 1.41 -3.50 1.72
CA PHE A 118 0.54 -4.22 0.82
C PHE A 118 0.60 -5.74 1.04
N GLY A 119 -0.52 -6.35 1.42
CA GLY A 119 -0.61 -7.76 1.76
C GLY A 119 -1.98 -8.39 1.50
N VAL A 120 -2.10 -9.65 1.89
CA VAL A 120 -3.34 -10.44 1.77
C VAL A 120 -3.69 -11.09 3.09
N ILE A 121 -4.98 -11.05 3.46
CA ILE A 121 -5.48 -11.76 4.64
C ILE A 121 -5.50 -13.26 4.35
N THR A 122 -4.80 -14.04 5.16
CA THR A 122 -4.73 -15.51 5.08
C THR A 122 -5.69 -16.19 6.06
N GLY A 123 -6.14 -15.47 7.09
CA GLY A 123 -7.07 -15.97 8.10
C GLY A 123 -7.37 -14.92 9.16
N GLU A 124 -8.17 -15.31 10.16
CA GLU A 124 -8.52 -14.47 11.31
C GLU A 124 -8.63 -15.33 12.57
N ASP A 125 -8.38 -14.71 13.73
CA ASP A 125 -8.77 -15.21 15.04
C ASP A 125 -9.75 -14.22 15.69
N GLU A 126 -10.03 -14.37 16.99
CA GLU A 126 -11.04 -13.55 17.69
C GLU A 126 -10.69 -12.05 17.69
N GLU A 127 -9.41 -11.69 17.58
CA GLU A 127 -8.94 -10.31 17.76
C GLU A 127 -8.22 -9.76 16.52
N ASN A 128 -7.64 -10.63 15.68
CA ASN A 128 -6.69 -10.22 14.65
C ASN A 128 -6.93 -10.89 13.29
N TYR A 129 -6.56 -10.17 12.23
CA TYR A 129 -6.36 -10.72 10.89
C TYR A 129 -4.90 -11.15 10.74
N HIS A 130 -4.70 -12.34 10.19
CA HIS A 130 -3.40 -12.85 9.78
C HIS A 130 -3.12 -12.38 8.36
N VAL A 131 -2.04 -11.64 8.16
CA VAL A 131 -1.69 -11.01 6.87
C VAL A 131 -0.34 -11.50 6.38
N TYR A 132 -0.31 -12.01 5.15
CA TYR A 132 0.91 -12.36 4.44
C TYR A 132 1.32 -11.21 3.51
N PHE A 133 2.63 -10.93 3.47
CA PHE A 133 3.24 -9.89 2.65
C PHE A 133 4.11 -10.51 1.54
N PRO A 134 3.59 -10.68 0.31
CA PRO A 134 4.28 -11.39 -0.77
C PRO A 134 5.64 -10.82 -1.18
N THR A 135 5.89 -9.54 -0.91
CA THR A 135 7.13 -8.84 -1.27
C THR A 135 8.25 -9.03 -0.25
N THR A 136 7.93 -9.29 1.03
CA THR A 136 8.90 -9.54 2.11
C THR A 136 8.93 -10.99 2.57
N GLY A 137 7.86 -11.75 2.32
CA GLY A 137 7.66 -13.11 2.81
C GLY A 137 7.22 -13.19 4.27
N GLU A 138 6.92 -12.05 4.91
CA GLU A 138 6.48 -12.00 6.30
C GLU A 138 5.01 -12.39 6.45
N HIS A 139 4.67 -12.98 7.60
CA HIS A 139 3.31 -13.35 7.97
C HIS A 139 3.07 -12.92 9.41
N VAL A 140 2.15 -11.96 9.62
CA VAL A 140 1.98 -11.27 10.91
C VAL A 140 0.50 -11.03 11.19
N ALA A 141 0.11 -11.10 12.46
CA ALA A 141 -1.26 -10.81 12.91
C ALA A 141 -1.42 -9.34 13.30
N TYR A 142 -2.52 -8.72 12.87
CA TYR A 142 -2.83 -7.32 13.14
C TYR A 142 -4.29 -7.12 13.53
N SER A 143 -4.53 -6.15 14.42
CA SER A 143 -5.86 -5.70 14.79
C SER A 143 -6.52 -4.92 13.64
N THR A 144 -7.86 -4.95 13.57
CA THR A 144 -8.64 -4.33 12.49
C THR A 144 -8.31 -2.85 12.25
N ASP A 145 -7.98 -2.08 13.30
CA ASP A 145 -7.67 -0.64 13.19
C ASP A 145 -6.36 -0.34 12.44
N LYS A 146 -5.54 -1.37 12.20
CA LYS A 146 -4.31 -1.26 11.41
C LYS A 146 -4.52 -1.52 9.93
N LEU A 147 -5.68 -2.02 9.52
CA LEU A 147 -5.92 -2.41 8.14
C LEU A 147 -6.79 -1.38 7.41
N ARG A 148 -6.51 -1.22 6.11
CA ARG A 148 -7.44 -0.64 5.13
C ARG A 148 -7.50 -1.56 3.91
N PHE A 149 -8.60 -1.52 3.17
CA PHE A 149 -8.63 -2.19 1.86
C PHE A 149 -7.59 -1.54 0.95
N HIS A 150 -6.82 -2.38 0.24
CA HIS A 150 -5.87 -1.88 -0.72
C HIS A 150 -6.61 -1.25 -1.90
N GLN A 151 -6.14 -0.09 -2.34
CA GLN A 151 -6.66 0.63 -3.50
C GLN A 151 -5.50 0.99 -4.41
N GLU A 152 -5.75 0.91 -5.71
CA GLU A 152 -4.79 1.20 -6.76
C GLU A 152 -5.16 2.48 -7.50
N TRP A 153 -4.15 3.29 -7.79
CA TRP A 153 -4.32 4.49 -8.61
C TRP A 153 -4.11 4.15 -10.08
N SER A 154 -5.18 4.23 -10.87
CA SER A 154 -5.14 3.91 -12.29
C SER A 154 -6.11 4.77 -13.08
N ASN A 155 -5.61 5.34 -14.17
CA ASN A 155 -6.34 6.21 -15.12
C ASN A 155 -7.07 7.37 -14.43
N GLY A 156 -6.43 7.99 -13.44
CA GLY A 156 -7.00 9.12 -12.71
C GLY A 156 -8.10 8.74 -11.72
N GLN A 157 -8.23 7.45 -11.38
CA GLN A 157 -9.26 6.94 -10.48
C GLN A 157 -8.68 5.92 -9.50
N TRP A 158 -9.30 5.82 -8.33
CA TRP A 158 -9.06 4.75 -7.38
C TRP A 158 -9.87 3.52 -7.77
N ILE A 159 -9.19 2.40 -7.91
CA ILE A 159 -9.79 1.10 -8.20
C ILE A 159 -9.35 0.08 -7.14
N PHE A 160 -10.06 -1.03 -7.05
CA PHE A 160 -9.62 -2.18 -6.27
C PHE A 160 -8.92 -3.19 -7.18
N PRO A 161 -7.95 -3.98 -6.65
CA PRO A 161 -7.37 -5.10 -7.39
C PRO A 161 -8.42 -6.09 -7.89
N SER A 162 -8.07 -6.83 -8.94
CA SER A 162 -8.99 -7.72 -9.62
C SER A 162 -9.04 -9.12 -9.03
N LEU A 163 -7.95 -9.56 -8.38
CA LEU A 163 -7.94 -10.77 -7.56
C LEU A 163 -8.13 -10.40 -6.09
N GLY A 164 -8.60 -11.38 -5.32
CA GLY A 164 -9.21 -11.15 -4.01
C GLY A 164 -10.74 -11.18 -4.09
N ARG A 165 -11.40 -11.40 -2.96
CA ARG A 165 -12.86 -11.57 -2.93
C ARG A 165 -13.53 -10.19 -3.01
N ILE A 166 -13.83 -9.73 -4.21
CA ILE A 166 -14.56 -8.48 -4.39
C ILE A 166 -15.92 -8.75 -5.04
N ASP A 167 -16.86 -9.19 -4.21
CA ASP A 167 -18.29 -9.05 -4.51
C ASP A 167 -18.71 -7.67 -3.98
N PHE A 168 -18.72 -6.63 -4.83
CA PHE A 168 -19.42 -5.38 -4.50
C PHE A 168 -20.79 -5.38 -5.19
N LEU A 169 -21.84 -5.65 -4.40
CA LEU A 169 -23.15 -5.00 -4.35
C LEU A 169 -23.91 -5.49 -3.11
#